data_AF-A0A967N900-F1
#
_entry.id   AF-A0A967N900-F1
#
_cell.length_a   1.000
_cell.length_b   1.000
_cell.length_c   1.000
_cell.angle_alpha   90.00
_cell.angle_beta   90.00
_cell.angle_gamma   90.00
#
_symmetry.space_group_name_H-M   'P 1'
#
loop_
_entity.id
_entity.type
_entity.pdbx_description
1 polymer ?
#
loop_
_entity_poly.entity_id
_entity_poly.type
_entity_poly.pdbx_seq_one_letter_code
_entity_poly.pdbx_strand_id
1 'polypeptide(L)'
;APEDRAGKGLACVDGEGRVVAFEEKPHEPSCDRPAAAIYAFAPELPEWIDAYLEEGGNPDAPGHFLEWFVARGTPVAAYPIPGYRFDIGTPERYEEARGFFGD
;
A
#
# COMPACT_ATOMS: atom_id res chain seq x y z
N ALA A 1 6.53 -8.29 -10.11
CA ALA A 1 6.98 -9.70 -9.96
C ALA A 1 7.35 -9.95 -8.48
N PRO A 2 7.71 -11.16 -8.01
CA PRO A 2 8.00 -11.41 -6.59
C PRO A 2 9.00 -10.40 -5.97
N GLU A 3 9.94 -9.90 -6.76
CA GLU A 3 10.90 -8.85 -6.42
C GLU A 3 10.26 -7.48 -6.07
N ASP A 4 9.02 -7.23 -6.49
CA ASP A 4 8.29 -5.99 -6.19
C ASP A 4 7.57 -6.02 -4.84
N ARG A 5 7.66 -7.13 -4.09
CA ARG A 5 6.97 -7.29 -2.79
C ARG A 5 7.83 -6.82 -1.61
N ALA A 6 9.14 -6.96 -1.71
CA ALA A 6 10.06 -6.65 -0.63
C ALA A 6 10.00 -5.15 -0.27
N GLY A 7 9.77 -4.84 1.01
CA GLY A 7 9.70 -3.46 1.50
C GLY A 7 8.48 -2.67 1.01
N LYS A 8 7.41 -3.36 0.58
CA LYS A 8 6.12 -2.76 0.22
C LYS A 8 5.01 -3.19 1.18
N GLY A 9 3.97 -2.36 1.26
CA GLY A 9 2.67 -2.79 1.76
C GLY A 9 2.02 -3.75 0.78
N LEU A 10 1.44 -4.84 1.27
CA LEU A 10 0.83 -5.89 0.46
C LEU A 10 -0.65 -6.02 0.81
N ALA A 11 -1.50 -6.07 -0.22
CA ALA A 11 -2.94 -6.23 -0.08
C ALA A 11 -3.37 -7.64 -0.48
N CYS A 12 -4.26 -8.22 0.31
CA CYS A 12 -5.03 -9.41 -0.04
C CYS A 12 -6.33 -8.92 -0.65
N VAL A 13 -6.59 -9.29 -1.90
CA VAL A 13 -7.75 -8.79 -2.66
C VAL A 13 -8.64 -9.96 -3.04
N ASP A 14 -9.94 -9.86 -2.74
CA ASP A 14 -10.92 -10.87 -3.09
C ASP A 14 -11.34 -10.82 -4.58
N GLY A 15 -12.24 -11.73 -4.98
CA GLY A 15 -12.75 -11.80 -6.34
C GLY A 15 -13.61 -10.61 -6.77
N GLU A 16 -14.05 -9.76 -5.84
CA GLU A 16 -14.85 -8.56 -6.10
C GLU A 16 -13.99 -7.29 -6.08
N GLY A 17 -12.67 -7.43 -5.91
CA GLY A 17 -11.74 -6.29 -5.87
C GLY A 17 -11.69 -5.58 -4.52
N ARG A 18 -12.20 -6.19 -3.44
CA ARG A 18 -12.10 -5.63 -2.08
C ARG A 18 -10.80 -6.05 -1.41
N VAL A 19 -10.21 -5.14 -0.65
CA VAL A 19 -9.07 -5.45 0.21
C VAL A 19 -9.60 -6.10 1.48
N VAL A 20 -9.24 -7.36 1.71
CA VAL A 20 -9.67 -8.15 2.89
C VAL A 20 -8.61 -8.20 3.98
N ALA A 21 -7.36 -7.93 3.63
CA ALA A 21 -6.25 -7.71 4.55
C ALA A 21 -5.20 -6.82 3.90
N PHE A 22 -4.43 -6.11 4.71
CA PHE A 22 -3.29 -5.32 4.29
C PHE A 22 -2.14 -5.55 5.26
N GLU A 23 -0.94 -5.77 4.75
CA GLU A 23 0.26 -6.06 5.53
C GLU A 23 1.33 -5.01 5.19
N GLU A 24 1.74 -4.18 6.16
CA GLU A 24 2.79 -3.18 5.91
C GLU A 24 4.18 -3.81 6.06
N LYS A 25 4.88 -3.99 4.93
CA LYS A 25 6.26 -4.52 4.86
C LYS A 25 6.46 -5.80 5.69
N PRO A 26 5.61 -6.83 5.50
CA PRO A 26 5.71 -8.06 6.29
C PRO A 26 7.02 -8.78 6.02
N HIS A 27 7.58 -9.41 7.06
CA HIS A 27 8.71 -10.33 6.91
C HIS A 27 8.26 -11.63 6.22
N GLU A 28 7.08 -12.14 6.58
CA GLU A 28 6.46 -13.33 6.00
C GLU A 28 5.09 -12.93 5.41
N PRO A 29 5.03 -12.63 4.10
CA PRO A 29 3.82 -12.11 3.49
C PRO A 29 2.76 -13.19 3.31
N SER A 30 1.52 -12.93 3.72
CA SER A 30 0.35 -13.72 3.32
C SER A 30 -0.36 -13.11 2.10
N CYS A 31 -0.20 -11.80 1.90
CA CYS A 31 -0.74 -11.06 0.77
C CYS A 31 0.24 -10.97 -0.40
N ASP A 32 -0.27 -10.73 -1.61
CA ASP A 32 0.52 -10.87 -2.85
C ASP A 32 0.48 -9.66 -3.79
N ARG A 33 -0.42 -8.69 -3.53
CA ARG A 33 -0.57 -7.46 -4.33
C ARG A 33 0.18 -6.29 -3.72
N PRO A 34 1.29 -5.82 -4.29
CA PRO A 34 1.98 -4.64 -3.78
C PRO A 34 1.13 -3.38 -3.99
N ALA A 35 0.99 -2.60 -2.92
CA ALA A 35 0.30 -1.32 -2.94
C ALA A 35 1.17 -0.24 -3.60
N ALA A 36 0.55 0.59 -4.44
CA ALA A 36 1.26 1.63 -5.18
C ALA A 36 1.64 2.86 -4.34
N ALA A 37 1.20 2.91 -3.06
CA ALA A 37 1.19 4.10 -2.21
C ALA A 37 0.38 5.28 -2.81
N ILE A 38 -0.73 4.95 -3.48
CA ILE A 38 -1.69 5.91 -4.01
C ILE A 38 -3.03 5.57 -3.40
N TYR A 39 -3.62 6.52 -2.70
CA TYR A 39 -4.83 6.32 -1.92
C TYR A 39 -5.84 7.43 -2.23
N ALA A 40 -7.11 7.05 -2.27
CA ALA A 40 -8.23 7.97 -2.32
C ALA A 40 -9.07 7.71 -1.07
N PHE A 41 -9.16 8.71 -0.20
CA PHE A 41 -9.92 8.62 1.04
C PHE A 41 -11.16 9.51 0.99
N ALA A 42 -12.16 9.14 1.78
CA ALA A 42 -13.33 9.96 2.01
C ALA A 42 -12.98 11.16 2.92
N PRO A 43 -13.82 12.22 2.95
CA PRO A 43 -13.60 13.40 3.79
C PRO A 43 -13.40 13.11 5.28
N GLU A 44 -13.88 11.96 5.76
CA GLU A 44 -13.79 11.47 7.14
C GLU A 44 -12.38 10.94 7.53
N LEU A 45 -11.40 11.04 6.62
CA LEU A 45 -10.03 10.59 6.89
C LEU A 45 -9.43 11.19 8.17
N PRO A 46 -9.56 12.49 8.47
CA PRO A 46 -8.98 13.06 9.69
C PRO A 46 -9.47 12.36 10.95
N GLU A 47 -10.78 12.08 11.06
CA GLU A 47 -11.37 11.39 12.21
C GLU A 47 -10.86 9.96 12.34
N TRP A 48 -10.65 9.27 11.22
CA TRP A 48 -10.07 7.91 11.23
C TRP A 48 -8.60 7.91 11.62
N ILE A 49 -7.82 8.90 11.20
CA ILE A 49 -6.42 9.06 11.59
C ILE A 49 -6.32 9.38 13.08
N ASP A 50 -7.16 10.28 13.60
CA ASP A 50 -7.18 10.59 15.03
C ASP A 50 -7.48 9.33 15.86
N ALA A 51 -8.52 8.57 15.50
CA ALA A 51 -8.84 7.31 16.18
C ALA A 51 -7.69 6.28 16.12
N TYR A 52 -7.03 6.14 14.98
CA TYR A 52 -5.88 5.25 14.82
C TYR A 52 -4.71 5.65 15.74
N LEU A 53 -4.41 6.95 15.83
CA LEU A 53 -3.32 7.45 16.67
C LEU A 53 -3.65 7.36 18.17
N GLU A 54 -4.90 7.62 18.57
CA GLU A 54 -5.37 7.46 19.95
C GLU A 54 -5.28 6.00 20.43
N GLU A 55 -5.48 5.05 19.52
CA GLU A 55 -5.31 3.60 19.79
C GLU A 55 -3.83 3.16 19.81
N GLY A 56 -2.88 4.08 19.64
CA GLY A 56 -1.43 3.81 19.70
C GLY A 56 -0.83 3.37 18.36
N GLY A 57 -1.49 3.67 17.24
CA GLY A 57 -1.01 3.41 15.90
C GLY A 57 0.34 4.07 15.59
N ASN A 58 1.14 3.45 14.74
CA ASN A 58 2.41 4.00 14.25
C ASN A 58 2.15 5.20 13.30
N PRO A 59 2.65 6.42 13.61
CA PRO A 59 2.41 7.63 12.81
C PRO A 59 3.33 7.77 11.58
N ASP A 60 4.36 6.94 11.44
CA ASP A 60 5.45 7.17 10.46
C ASP A 60 5.17 6.57 9.07
N ALA A 61 4.49 5.41 9.02
CA ALA A 61 4.20 4.73 7.76
C ALA A 61 2.69 4.56 7.52
N PRO A 62 2.14 5.06 6.39
CA PRO A 62 0.70 5.04 6.13
C PRO A 62 0.13 3.63 5.93
N GLY A 63 0.97 2.63 5.61
CA GLY A 63 0.49 1.26 5.46
C GLY A 63 0.00 0.64 6.78
N HIS A 64 0.55 1.05 7.93
CA HIS A 64 0.05 0.60 9.23
C HIS A 64 -1.37 1.12 9.50
N PHE A 65 -1.70 2.33 9.04
CA PHE A 65 -3.07 2.82 9.09
C PHE A 65 -4.00 1.96 8.23
N LEU A 66 -3.60 1.56 7.01
CA LEU A 66 -4.43 0.72 6.15
C LEU A 66 -4.63 -0.69 6.71
N GLU A 67 -3.59 -1.29 7.28
CA GLU A 67 -3.66 -2.55 8.02
C GLU A 67 -4.69 -2.46 9.15
N TRP A 68 -4.61 -1.43 10.00
CA TRP A 68 -5.59 -1.17 11.06
C TRP A 68 -7.01 -0.93 10.50
N PHE A 69 -7.12 -0.15 9.42
CA PHE A 69 -8.39 0.26 8.84
C PHE A 69 -9.17 -0.91 8.23
N VAL A 70 -8.47 -1.79 7.51
CA VAL A 70 -9.04 -3.01 6.93
C VAL A 70 -9.37 -4.03 8.02
N ALA A 71 -8.51 -4.19 9.04
CA ALA A 71 -8.73 -5.13 10.14
C ALA A 71 -10.01 -4.82 10.94
N ARG A 72 -10.44 -3.56 10.97
CA ARG A 72 -11.70 -3.11 11.60
C ARG A 72 -12.95 -3.35 10.73
N GLY A 73 -12.77 -3.90 9.54
CA GLY A 73 -13.86 -4.16 8.60
C GLY A 73 -14.34 -2.92 7.85
N THR A 74 -13.57 -1.83 7.85
CA THR A 74 -13.92 -0.67 7.03
C THR A 74 -13.76 -1.02 5.56
N PRO A 75 -14.77 -0.77 4.69
CA PRO A 75 -14.69 -1.16 3.28
C PRO A 75 -13.57 -0.44 2.54
N VAL A 76 -12.67 -1.20 1.93
CA VAL A 76 -11.59 -0.70 1.07
C VAL A 76 -11.62 -1.46 -0.25
N ALA A 77 -11.61 -0.72 -1.36
CA ALA A 77 -11.52 -1.29 -2.70
C ALA A 77 -10.09 -1.14 -3.24
N ALA A 78 -9.60 -2.18 -3.92
CA ALA A 78 -8.36 -2.12 -4.68
C ALA A 78 -8.66 -1.61 -6.10
N TYR A 79 -7.85 -0.68 -6.57
CA TYR A 79 -7.90 -0.20 -7.95
C TYR A 79 -6.65 -0.63 -8.72
N PRO A 80 -6.76 -1.52 -9.72
CA PRO A 80 -5.63 -1.87 -10.58
C PRO A 80 -5.16 -0.66 -11.40
N ILE A 81 -3.90 -0.28 -11.24
CA ILE A 81 -3.31 0.81 -12.02
C ILE A 81 -2.81 0.25 -13.35
N PRO A 82 -3.31 0.73 -14.51
CA PRO A 82 -2.78 0.30 -15.79
C PRO A 82 -1.40 0.91 -16.07
N GLY A 83 -0.59 0.22 -16.86
CA GLY A 83 0.72 0.70 -17.28
C GLY A 83 1.87 0.30 -16.35
N TYR A 84 2.93 1.10 -16.34
CA TYR A 84 4.15 0.84 -15.59
C TYR A 84 4.24 1.73 -14.36
N ARG A 85 4.74 1.17 -13.26
CA ARG A 85 5.08 1.89 -12.03
C ARG A 85 6.53 1.65 -11.71
N PHE A 86 7.28 2.73 -11.50
CA PHE A 86 8.65 2.70 -11.03
C PHE A 86 8.72 3.30 -9.64
N ASP A 87 9.32 2.56 -8.70
CA ASP A 87 9.66 3.12 -7.41
C ASP A 87 11.05 3.74 -7.48
N ILE A 88 11.12 5.06 -7.53
CA ILE A 88 12.36 5.83 -7.67
C ILE A 88 12.94 6.29 -6.32
N GLY A 89 12.60 5.59 -5.22
CA GLY A 89 13.02 5.96 -3.86
C GLY A 89 14.52 5.80 -3.56
N THR A 90 15.29 5.19 -4.45
CA THR A 90 16.75 4.99 -4.35
C THR A 90 17.45 5.43 -5.63
N PRO A 91 18.71 5.90 -5.59
CA PRO A 91 19.47 6.28 -6.79
C PRO A 91 19.49 5.19 -7.87
N GLU A 92 19.70 3.93 -7.49
CA GLU A 92 19.78 2.80 -8.41
C GLU A 92 18.46 2.60 -9.16
N ARG A 93 17.33 2.58 -8.44
CA ARG A 93 16.00 2.46 -9.04
C ARG A 93 15.59 3.67 -9.89
N TYR A 94 16.08 4.86 -9.54
CA TYR A 94 15.90 6.05 -10.37
C TYR A 94 16.63 5.91 -11.72
N GLU A 95 17.87 5.41 -11.71
CA GLU A 95 18.64 5.14 -12.93
C GLU A 95 17.99 4.05 -13.79
N GLU A 96 17.47 2.97 -13.17
CA GLU A 96 16.68 1.94 -13.86
C GLU A 96 15.47 2.55 -14.60
N ALA A 97 14.70 3.40 -13.91
CA ALA A 97 13.55 4.08 -14.50
C ALA A 97 13.97 5.00 -15.66
N ARG A 98 15.07 5.75 -15.50
CA ARG A 98 15.62 6.59 -16.57
C ARG A 98 16.03 5.79 -17.80
N GLY A 99 16.68 4.65 -17.63
CA GLY A 99 17.07 3.77 -18.73
C GLY A 99 15.88 3.15 -19.46
N PHE A 100 14.76 2.92 -18.76
CA PHE A 100 13.53 2.42 -19.39
C PHE A 100 12.83 3.46 -20.27
N PHE A 101 12.78 4.72 -19.83
CA PHE A 101 12.11 5.80 -20.58
C PHE A 101 13.02 6.57 -21.54
N GLY A 102 14.33 6.40 -21.42
CA GLY A 102 15.31 7.03 -22.29
C GLY A 102 15.59 6.21 -23.54
N ASP A 103 15.57 6.90 -24.69
CA ASP A 103 16.61 6.72 -25.70
C ASP A 103 17.92 7.38 -25.20
#